data_AF-A0A8T5IRP9-F1
#
_entry.id   AF-A0A8T5IRP9-F1
#
_cell.length_a   1.000
_cell.length_b   1.000
_cell.length_c   1.000
_cell.angle_alpha   90.00
_cell.angle_beta   90.00
_cell.angle_gamma   90.00
#
_symmetry.space_group_name_H-M   'P 1'
#
loop_
_entity.id
_entity.type
_entity.pdbx_description
1 polymer ?
#
loop_
_entity_poly.entity_id
_entity_poly.type
_entity_poly.pdbx_seq_one_letter_code
_entity_poly.pdbx_strand_id
1 'polypeptide(L)' 'MEHEQIKESGNVLSKLKRFIFQCKRVFKITKKPSNDEYKVIVKVTGIGILIIGAIGFLIHLIWKIID' A
#
# COMPACT_ATOMS: atom_id res chain seq x y z
N MET A 1 -21.89 -31.06 17.98
CA MET A 1 -21.02 -32.23 18.17
C MET A 1 -20.08 -32.24 16.97
N GLU A 2 -18.78 -32.35 17.25
CA GLU A 2 -17.60 -31.97 16.44
C GLU A 2 -17.53 -30.47 16.03
N HIS A 3 -16.64 -29.60 16.52
CA HIS A 3 -15.33 -29.79 17.14
C HIS A 3 -15.12 -28.83 18.31
N GLU A 4 -15.21 -29.39 19.52
CA GLU A 4 -14.29 -29.05 20.59
C GLU A 4 -12.85 -29.41 20.15
N GLN A 5 -11.85 -28.76 20.77
CA GLN A 5 -10.40 -28.83 20.49
C GLN A 5 -9.83 -27.69 19.62
N ILE A 6 -9.72 -26.48 20.19
CA ILE A 6 -8.40 -25.82 20.14
C ILE A 6 -7.92 -25.69 21.58
N LYS A 7 -7.23 -26.75 22.00
CA LYS A 7 -6.34 -26.78 23.15
C LYS A 7 -5.36 -25.62 23.10
N GLU A 8 -5.16 -25.05 24.26
CA GLU A 8 -4.05 -24.23 24.71
C GLU A 8 -2.69 -24.82 24.29
N SER A 9 -2.01 -24.21 23.31
CA SER A 9 -0.56 -24.31 23.15
C SER A 9 -0.04 -23.16 22.28
N GLY A 10 0.72 -22.26 22.89
CA GLY A 10 1.46 -21.17 22.23
C GLY A 10 0.71 -19.83 22.11
N ASN A 11 0.85 -18.98 23.13
CA ASN A 11 0.21 -17.67 23.33
C ASN A 11 0.41 -16.58 22.24
N VAL A 12 0.96 -16.92 21.08
CA VAL A 12 1.23 -15.99 19.96
C VAL A 12 0.59 -16.42 18.64
N LEU A 13 0.53 -17.72 18.34
CA LEU A 13 0.04 -18.22 17.05
C LEU A 13 -1.47 -18.02 16.89
N SER A 14 -2.22 -18.27 17.97
CA SER A 14 -3.67 -18.05 18.04
C SER A 14 -4.04 -16.57 18.03
N LYS A 15 -3.19 -15.70 18.60
CA LYS A 15 -3.33 -14.24 18.50
C LYS A 15 -3.08 -13.74 17.08
N LEU A 16 -2.02 -14.20 16.42
CA LEU A 16 -1.69 -13.83 15.04
C LEU A 16 -2.77 -14.31 14.06
N LYS A 17 -3.29 -15.55 14.22
CA LYS A 17 -4.38 -16.08 13.39
C LYS A 17 -5.64 -15.23 13.50
N ARG A 18 -5.99 -14.78 14.72
CA ARG A 18 -7.10 -13.83 14.93
C ARG A 18 -6.81 -12.47 14.28
N PHE A 19 -5.58 -11.96 14.39
CA PHE A 19 -5.18 -10.68 13.79
C PHE A 19 -5.29 -10.69 12.26
N ILE A 20 -4.74 -11.73 11.61
CA ILE A 20 -4.84 -11.92 10.16
C ILE A 20 -6.31 -12.03 9.71
N PHE A 21 -7.15 -12.72 10.49
CA PHE A 21 -8.58 -12.83 10.20
C PHE A 21 -9.30 -11.47 10.27
N GLN A 22 -8.96 -10.64 11.27
CA GLN A 22 -9.49 -9.29 11.39
C GLN A 22 -9.01 -8.38 10.25
N CYS A 23 -7.71 -8.42 9.91
CA CYS A 23 -7.16 -7.69 8.76
C CYS A 23 -7.86 -8.08 7.45
N LYS A 24 -8.18 -9.37 7.26
CA LYS A 24 -8.92 -9.84 6.08
C LYS A 24 -10.33 -9.27 6.01
N ARG A 25 -11.00 -9.10 7.16
CA ARG A 25 -12.32 -8.43 7.21
C ARG A 25 -12.22 -6.95 6.83
N VAL A 26 -11.17 -6.27 7.32
CA VAL A 26 -10.89 -4.87 6.97
C VAL A 26 -10.58 -4.71 5.47
N PHE A 27 -9.75 -5.61 4.92
CA PHE A 27 -9.44 -5.58 3.49
C PHE A 27 -10.66 -5.83 2.60
N LYS A 28 -11.65 -6.58 3.11
CA LYS A 28 -12.93 -6.83 2.40
C LYS A 28 -13.89 -5.63 2.44
N ILE A 29 -13.82 -4.77 3.46
CA ILE A 29 -14.64 -3.54 3.53
C ILE A 29 -14.03 -2.37 2.75
N THR A 30 -12.72 -2.39 2.49
CA THR A 30 -12.10 -1.39 1.62
C THR A 30 -12.65 -1.50 0.21
N LYS A 31 -13.21 -0.40 -0.29
CA LYS A 31 -13.69 -0.28 -1.67
C LYS A 31 -12.52 -0.44 -2.63
N LYS A 32 -12.54 -1.49 -3.46
CA LYS A 32 -11.59 -1.64 -4.57
C LYS A 32 -11.79 -0.44 -5.51
N PRO A 33 -10.72 0.32 -5.86
CA PRO A 33 -10.87 1.49 -6.71
C PRO A 33 -11.46 1.09 -8.07
N SER A 34 -12.33 1.93 -8.62
CA SER A 34 -12.80 1.75 -10.00
C SER A 34 -11.66 2.06 -10.98
N ASN A 35 -11.69 1.45 -12.16
CA ASN A 35 -10.68 1.69 -13.20
C ASN A 35 -10.60 3.17 -13.60
N ASP A 36 -11.72 3.89 -13.56
CA ASP A 36 -11.77 5.33 -13.86
C ASP A 36 -11.08 6.16 -12.78
N GLU A 37 -11.37 5.90 -11.50
CA GLU A 37 -10.73 6.57 -10.36
C GLU A 37 -9.21 6.33 -10.40
N TYR A 38 -8.79 5.09 -10.65
CA TYR A 38 -7.39 4.74 -10.76
C TYR A 38 -6.69 5.51 -11.89
N LYS A 39 -7.30 5.57 -13.08
CA LYS A 39 -6.73 6.30 -14.22
C LYS A 39 -6.62 7.79 -13.95
N VAL A 40 -7.57 8.39 -13.25
CA VAL A 40 -7.50 9.81 -12.85
C VAL A 40 -6.36 10.03 -11.87
N ILE A 41 -6.26 9.20 -10.81
CA ILE A 41 -5.19 9.30 -9.82
C ILE A 41 -3.82 9.18 -10.48
N VAL A 42 -3.62 8.15 -11.31
CA VAL A 42 -2.34 7.92 -12.01
C VAL A 42 -1.98 9.07 -12.96
N LYS A 43 -2.97 9.67 -13.65
CA LYS A 43 -2.71 10.84 -14.51
C LYS A 43 -2.24 12.03 -13.69
N VAL A 44 -2.92 12.35 -12.59
CA VAL A 44 -2.58 13.50 -11.75
C VAL A 44 -1.23 13.29 -11.06
N THR A 45 -1.00 12.12 -10.46
CA THR A 45 0.28 11.81 -9.82
C THR A 45 1.42 11.71 -10.82
N GLY A 46 1.18 11.14 -12.01
CA GLY A 46 2.17 11.06 -13.08
C GLY A 46 2.63 12.44 -13.56
N ILE A 47 1.70 13.39 -13.72
CA ILE A 47 2.03 14.77 -14.07
C ILE A 47 2.84 15.42 -12.93
N GLY A 48 2.44 15.23 -11.67
CA GLY A 48 3.18 15.77 -10.51
C GLY A 48 4.62 15.26 -10.42
N ILE A 49 4.82 13.95 -10.59
CA ILE A 49 6.15 13.32 -10.58
C ILE A 49 7.00 13.85 -11.74
N LEU A 50 6.42 14.00 -12.93
CA LEU A 50 7.13 14.52 -14.09
C LEU A 50 7.61 15.96 -13.88
N ILE A 51 6.77 16.83 -13.29
CA ILE A 51 7.13 18.22 -12.99
C ILE A 51 8.24 18.26 -11.94
N ILE A 52 8.07 17.57 -10.81
CA ILE A 52 9.08 17.56 -9.74
C ILE A 52 10.39 16.94 -10.22
N GLY A 53 10.31 15.85 -10.98
CA GLY A 53 11.45 15.18 -11.59
C GLY A 53 12.18 16.08 -12.58
N ALA A 54 11.45 16.82 -13.43
CA ALA A 54 12.04 17.78 -14.36
C ALA A 54 12.75 18.93 -13.63
N ILE A 55 12.14 19.49 -12.58
CA ILE A 55 12.76 20.56 -11.77
C ILE A 55 14.04 20.05 -11.09
N GLY A 56 13.98 18.88 -10.44
CA GLY A 56 15.15 18.26 -9.81
C GLY A 56 16.25 17.92 -10.83
N PHE A 57 15.86 17.42 -12.01
CA PHE A 57 16.77 17.14 -13.11
C PHE A 57 17.45 18.42 -13.62
N LEU A 58 16.71 19.51 -13.77
CA LEU A 58 17.25 20.79 -14.23
C LEU A 58 18.28 21.36 -13.26
N ILE A 59 17.99 21.29 -11.95
CA ILE A 59 18.93 21.71 -10.90
C ILE A 59 20.21 20.85 -10.96
N HIS A 60 20.06 19.53 -11.08
CA HIS A 60 21.19 18.62 -11.16
C HIS A 60 22.03 18.87 -12.43
N LEU A 61 21.39 19.13 -13.56
CA LEU A 61 22.06 19.43 -14.83
C LEU A 61 22.89 20.71 -14.73
N ILE A 62 22.36 21.77 -14.12
CA ILE A 62 23.08 23.04 -13.91
C ILE A 62 24.29 22.80 -13.01
N TRP A 63 24.13 22.05 -11.92
CA TRP A 63 25.22 21.70 -11.01
C TRP A 63 26.32 20.91 -11.72
N LYS A 64 25.93 19.90 -12.52
CA LYS A 64 26.84 19.03 -13.29
C LYS A 64 27.64 19.78 -14.36
N ILE A 65 27.14 20.90 -14.86
CA ILE A 65 27.80 21.73 -15.89
C ILE A 65 28.75 22.76 -15.26
N ILE A 66 28.42 23.25 -14.07
CA ILE A 66 29.24 24.24 -13.34
C ILE A 66 30.44 23.57 -12.65
N ASP A 67 30.29 22.30 -12.25
CA ASP A 67 31.34 21.43 -11.70
C ASP A 67 32.10 20.69 -12.81
#